data_AF-A0A286DZ22-F1
#
_entry.id   AF-A0A286DZ22-F1
#
_cell.length_a   1.000
_cell.length_b   1.000
_cell.length_c   1.000
_cell.angle_alpha   90.00
_cell.angle_beta   90.00
_cell.angle_gamma   90.00
#
_symmetry.space_group_name_H-M   'P 1'
#
loop_
_entity.id
_entity.type
_entity.pdbx_description
1 polymer ?
#
loop_
_entity_poly.entity_id
_entity_poly.type
_entity_poly.pdbx_seq_one_letter_code
_entity_poly.pdbx_strand_id
1 'polypeptide(L)'
;MRSALVRTSARRGPRGVLLSAAAALTAGGLLLTGCAAQADETSDEPSASQEESAPEESDDGSGGESEEPAEEILMAFGDDTDQVRELQARLAQLGHFTAQPTGYYGDVTVGAVSEYQRAADLEVSGEVGESTWAALTEATTDPTEDELFPPQQVMGYGDNSDQVRELQARLAQLGHFEENPTGYYGDVTATAVSAFQTAAGLEASGTVFDDTWAALTGSTTQPTEEEMYPPLEVPDAEPESDLDERCLEGRVLCVSKTSNTLSWVVDGDVQLTLDVRFGAEETPTREGEFEVYWKSRNHHSTLYDSPMPYAMFFDGGQAVHYSEDFAANGYNGASHGCVNVRDEDAIAGLFDEVNEGDKVVVYW
;
A
#
# COMPACT_ATOMS: atom_id res chain seq x y z
N MET A 1 52.81 -7.99 -45.35
CA MET A 1 53.32 -9.09 -44.50
C MET A 1 52.49 -9.12 -43.23
N ARG A 2 52.07 -10.30 -42.74
CA ARG A 2 51.35 -10.52 -41.44
C ARG A 2 50.00 -9.78 -41.35
N SER A 3 48.81 -10.39 -41.25
CA SER A 3 48.37 -11.65 -40.62
C SER A 3 48.56 -11.69 -39.11
N ALA A 4 47.46 -11.48 -38.39
CA ALA A 4 47.24 -11.92 -37.02
C ALA A 4 45.76 -12.31 -36.89
N LEU A 5 45.46 -13.58 -36.63
CA LEU A 5 44.12 -14.02 -36.23
C LEU A 5 44.02 -13.98 -34.71
N VAL A 6 42.94 -13.42 -34.18
CA VAL A 6 42.55 -13.64 -32.77
C VAL A 6 41.49 -14.74 -32.74
N ARG A 7 41.80 -15.86 -32.09
CA ARG A 7 40.84 -16.92 -31.78
C ARG A 7 40.27 -16.69 -30.38
N THR A 8 39.01 -16.28 -30.28
CA THR A 8 38.26 -16.39 -29.02
C THR A 8 37.83 -17.84 -28.80
N SER A 9 37.87 -18.30 -27.55
CA SER A 9 37.67 -19.71 -27.19
C SER A 9 36.39 -19.89 -26.38
N ALA A 10 35.37 -20.48 -26.99
CA ALA A 10 34.09 -20.77 -26.33
C ALA A 10 34.26 -21.89 -25.30
N ARG A 11 34.28 -21.55 -24.01
CA ARG A 11 34.21 -22.53 -22.92
C ARG A 11 32.76 -22.95 -22.68
N ARG A 12 32.49 -24.26 -22.70
CA ARG A 12 31.20 -24.83 -22.27
C ARG A 12 31.07 -24.71 -20.74
N GLY A 13 29.97 -24.13 -20.26
CA GLY A 13 29.49 -24.34 -18.90
C GLY A 13 28.86 -25.75 -18.75
N PRO A 14 28.79 -26.31 -17.54
CA PRO A 14 28.15 -27.60 -17.28
C PRO A 14 26.62 -27.50 -17.29
N ARG A 15 25.95 -28.64 -17.42
CA ARG A 15 24.49 -28.75 -17.41
C ARG A 15 23.94 -28.60 -15.98
N GLY A 16 22.96 -27.71 -15.80
CA GLY A 16 22.07 -27.75 -14.64
C GLY A 16 21.21 -29.01 -14.65
N VAL A 17 20.81 -29.48 -13.47
CA VAL A 17 20.02 -30.72 -13.30
C VAL A 17 18.56 -30.37 -13.04
N LEU A 18 17.66 -31.06 -13.74
CA LEU A 18 16.22 -31.00 -13.48
C LEU A 18 15.91 -31.57 -12.09
N LEU A 19 15.30 -30.77 -11.22
CA LEU A 19 14.64 -31.26 -10.00
C LEU A 19 13.15 -31.41 -10.28
N SER A 20 12.64 -32.63 -10.19
CA SER A 20 11.21 -32.92 -10.14
C SER A 20 10.89 -33.46 -8.75
N ALA A 21 10.05 -32.75 -8.00
CA ALA A 21 9.46 -33.20 -6.75
C ALA A 21 7.96 -32.94 -6.82
N ALA A 22 7.14 -33.95 -6.48
CA ALA A 22 5.71 -33.91 -6.74
C ALA A 22 4.92 -33.32 -5.56
N ALA A 23 3.87 -32.55 -5.87
CA ALA A 23 2.85 -32.21 -4.89
C ALA A 23 2.02 -33.45 -4.51
N ALA A 24 1.65 -33.57 -3.24
CA ALA A 24 0.78 -34.62 -2.73
C ALA A 24 -0.47 -33.98 -2.10
N LEU A 25 -1.60 -34.03 -2.80
CA LEU A 25 -2.89 -33.64 -2.23
C LEU A 25 -3.41 -34.74 -1.31
N THR A 26 -3.79 -34.38 -0.08
CA THR A 26 -4.64 -35.22 0.78
C THR A 26 -6.03 -34.59 0.88
N ALA A 27 -6.93 -35.03 0.00
CA ALA A 27 -8.34 -34.67 0.07
C ALA A 27 -9.02 -35.34 1.27
N GLY A 28 -9.51 -34.54 2.23
CA GLY A 28 -10.22 -35.00 3.42
C GLY A 28 -11.66 -34.50 3.45
N GLY A 29 -12.53 -35.08 2.61
CA GLY A 29 -13.94 -34.73 2.57
C GLY A 29 -14.78 -35.59 3.53
N LEU A 30 -15.62 -34.96 4.35
CA LEU A 30 -16.81 -35.58 4.94
C LEU A 30 -17.99 -34.61 4.89
N LEU A 31 -19.22 -35.15 4.90
CA LEU A 31 -20.44 -34.50 4.43
C LEU A 31 -21.55 -34.53 5.47
N LEU A 32 -22.45 -33.54 5.40
CA LEU A 32 -23.75 -33.44 6.10
C LEU A 32 -23.59 -33.24 7.63
N THR A 33 -24.49 -32.60 8.39
CA THR A 33 -25.82 -31.99 8.16
C THR A 33 -25.94 -30.84 9.21
N GLY A 34 -26.67 -29.74 9.07
CA GLY A 34 -27.83 -29.45 8.24
C GLY A 34 -29.13 -29.47 9.07
N CYS A 35 -29.39 -28.40 9.84
CA CYS A 35 -30.71 -27.95 10.33
C CYS A 35 -30.58 -26.59 11.05
N ALA A 36 -31.66 -25.81 11.09
CA ALA A 36 -31.78 -24.57 11.86
C ALA A 36 -33.10 -24.57 12.66
N ALA A 37 -33.11 -23.95 13.84
CA ALA A 37 -34.34 -23.54 14.55
C ALA A 37 -34.04 -22.45 15.59
N GLN A 38 -35.03 -21.58 15.83
CA GLN A 38 -35.00 -20.46 16.76
C GLN A 38 -34.78 -20.86 18.25
N ALA A 39 -34.45 -19.84 19.05
CA ALA A 39 -34.66 -19.86 20.50
C ALA A 39 -36.15 -19.75 20.86
N ASP A 40 -36.50 -20.12 22.10
CA ASP A 40 -37.50 -19.36 22.88
C ASP A 40 -37.31 -19.54 24.39
N GLU A 41 -38.05 -18.78 25.19
CA GLU A 41 -37.98 -18.65 26.66
C GLU A 41 -38.30 -19.93 27.46
N THR A 42 -37.79 -20.06 28.69
CA THR A 42 -38.62 -19.97 29.92
C THR A 42 -37.82 -20.09 31.23
N SER A 43 -38.38 -19.55 32.30
CA SER A 43 -37.90 -19.52 33.69
C SER A 43 -38.50 -20.64 34.56
N ASP A 44 -37.79 -21.05 35.62
CA ASP A 44 -38.39 -21.13 36.99
C ASP A 44 -37.34 -21.39 38.09
N GLU A 45 -37.57 -20.85 39.30
CA GLU A 45 -36.93 -21.27 40.55
C GLU A 45 -37.84 -22.25 41.32
N PRO A 46 -37.34 -22.99 42.32
CA PRO A 46 -37.63 -22.52 43.69
C PRO A 46 -36.57 -22.82 44.78
N SER A 47 -36.63 -21.99 45.83
CA SER A 47 -36.09 -22.18 47.20
C SER A 47 -36.52 -23.51 47.87
N ALA A 48 -35.95 -24.04 48.96
CA ALA A 48 -34.97 -23.56 49.98
C ALA A 48 -34.26 -24.81 50.64
N SER A 49 -33.61 -24.86 51.83
CA SER A 49 -33.29 -23.94 52.96
C SER A 49 -32.28 -24.62 53.93
N GLN A 50 -31.52 -23.82 54.71
CA GLN A 50 -30.94 -24.16 56.05
C GLN A 50 -29.81 -25.24 56.12
N GLU A 51 -28.89 -25.27 57.11
CA GLU A 51 -28.63 -24.49 58.35
C GLU A 51 -27.08 -24.36 58.51
N GLU A 52 -26.52 -23.18 58.77
CA GLU A 52 -26.13 -22.62 60.09
C GLU A 52 -24.87 -23.21 60.76
N SER A 53 -23.81 -22.39 60.92
CA SER A 53 -22.97 -22.31 62.13
C SER A 53 -21.94 -21.16 62.05
N ALA A 54 -21.88 -20.36 63.12
CA ALA A 54 -20.75 -19.48 63.48
C ALA A 54 -20.21 -19.94 64.85
N PRO A 55 -18.97 -19.57 65.22
CA PRO A 55 -18.80 -18.46 66.18
C PRO A 55 -17.57 -17.56 65.85
N GLU A 56 -17.73 -16.23 65.85
CA GLU A 56 -17.44 -15.26 66.93
C GLU A 56 -16.04 -14.62 66.86
N GLU A 57 -15.90 -13.42 67.44
CA GLU A 57 -14.78 -12.48 67.22
C GLU A 57 -13.70 -12.49 68.31
N SER A 58 -12.45 -12.24 67.90
CA SER A 58 -11.40 -11.38 68.53
C SER A 58 -10.11 -11.58 67.74
N ASP A 59 -9.21 -10.60 67.57
CA ASP A 59 -8.77 -9.59 68.53
C ASP A 59 -8.38 -8.25 67.85
N ASP A 60 -8.12 -7.21 68.64
CA ASP A 60 -7.66 -5.88 68.19
C ASP A 60 -6.25 -5.94 67.57
N GLY A 61 -6.20 -5.82 66.26
CA GLY A 61 -4.98 -5.86 65.44
C GLY A 61 -4.64 -4.52 64.82
N SER A 62 -4.51 -3.45 65.62
CA SER A 62 -4.01 -2.13 65.20
C SER A 62 -2.54 -2.14 64.72
N GLY A 63 -2.24 -2.90 63.67
CA GLY A 63 -1.07 -2.69 62.84
C GLY A 63 -1.25 -1.38 62.09
N GLY A 64 -0.56 -0.34 62.52
CA GLY A 64 -0.39 0.83 61.67
C GLY A 64 0.40 0.41 60.45
N GLU A 65 -0.23 0.44 59.29
CA GLU A 65 0.51 0.53 58.04
C GLU A 65 1.43 1.75 58.16
N SER A 66 2.74 1.52 58.00
CA SER A 66 3.65 2.62 57.76
C SER A 66 3.22 3.27 56.45
N GLU A 67 2.57 4.42 56.53
CA GLU A 67 2.53 5.35 55.40
C GLU A 67 3.99 5.80 55.17
N GLU A 68 4.73 4.99 54.42
CA GLU A 68 5.97 5.41 53.77
C GLU A 68 5.65 6.73 53.05
N PRO A 69 6.45 7.79 53.24
CA PRO A 69 6.08 9.11 52.77
C PRO A 69 5.95 9.09 51.24
N ALA A 70 4.76 9.41 50.74
CA ALA A 70 4.47 9.42 49.30
C ALA A 70 5.57 10.18 48.54
N GLU A 71 6.16 9.50 47.55
CA GLU A 71 7.34 9.97 46.83
C GLU A 71 7.05 11.28 46.07
N GLU A 72 8.08 12.13 45.91
CA GLU A 72 7.93 13.36 45.12
C GLU A 72 7.75 12.99 43.65
N ILE A 73 6.53 13.14 43.14
CA ILE A 73 6.16 12.88 41.74
C ILE A 73 6.84 13.94 40.87
N LEU A 74 7.73 13.49 39.99
CA LEU A 74 8.52 14.31 39.08
C LEU A 74 7.78 14.55 37.75
N MET A 75 7.03 13.55 37.27
CA MET A 75 6.23 13.61 36.03
C MET A 75 4.97 12.76 36.15
N ALA A 76 3.83 13.27 35.69
CA ALA A 76 2.52 12.63 35.75
C ALA A 76 1.66 12.91 34.50
N PHE A 77 0.47 12.29 34.44
CA PHE A 77 -0.45 12.44 33.31
C PHE A 77 -0.81 13.91 33.02
N GLY A 78 -0.65 14.30 31.75
CA GLY A 78 -0.95 15.65 31.27
C GLY A 78 0.24 16.61 31.23
N ASP A 79 1.41 16.23 31.75
CA ASP A 79 2.65 17.01 31.58
C ASP A 79 3.09 17.05 30.12
N ASP A 80 3.60 18.21 29.68
CA ASP A 80 4.16 18.45 28.34
C ASP A 80 5.53 19.13 28.48
N THR A 81 6.61 18.33 28.48
CA THR A 81 7.97 18.81 28.75
C THR A 81 9.06 17.99 28.02
N ASP A 82 10.25 18.59 27.89
CA ASP A 82 11.42 17.90 27.34
C ASP A 82 11.88 16.72 28.23
N GLN A 83 11.65 16.77 29.55
CA GLN A 83 11.97 15.67 30.46
C GLN A 83 11.05 14.46 30.27
N VAL A 84 9.78 14.69 29.90
CA VAL A 84 8.86 13.61 29.49
C VAL A 84 9.29 13.02 28.14
N ARG A 85 9.92 13.80 27.24
CA ARG A 85 10.51 13.28 26.00
C ARG A 85 11.72 12.40 26.30
N GLU A 86 12.56 12.79 27.25
CA GLU A 86 13.68 11.99 27.75
C GLU A 86 13.21 10.68 28.40
N LEU A 87 12.17 10.73 29.25
CA LEU A 87 11.48 9.57 29.81
C LEU A 87 11.00 8.60 28.71
N GLN A 88 10.31 9.11 27.70
CA GLN A 88 9.80 8.31 26.58
C GLN A 88 10.94 7.65 25.78
N ALA A 89 12.03 8.37 25.50
CA ALA A 89 13.19 7.83 24.81
C ALA A 89 13.92 6.75 25.64
N ARG A 90 14.11 6.98 26.95
CA ARG A 90 14.68 5.97 27.87
C ARG A 90 13.81 4.72 27.98
N LEU A 91 12.48 4.86 28.03
CA LEU A 91 11.55 3.72 28.00
C LEU A 91 11.60 2.98 26.65
N ALA A 92 11.87 3.67 25.54
CA ALA A 92 12.05 3.05 24.22
C ALA A 92 13.35 2.24 24.13
N GLN A 93 14.47 2.71 24.72
CA GLN A 93 15.71 1.92 24.84
C GLN A 93 15.48 0.57 25.56
N LEU A 94 14.56 0.53 26.51
CA LEU A 94 14.17 -0.69 27.25
C LEU A 94 13.05 -1.50 26.57
N GLY A 95 12.47 -1.01 25.47
CA GLY A 95 11.38 -1.66 24.74
C GLY A 95 9.98 -1.50 25.38
N HIS A 96 9.83 -0.64 26.40
CA HIS A 96 8.55 -0.36 27.06
C HIS A 96 7.73 0.73 26.34
N PHE A 97 8.36 1.55 25.50
CA PHE A 97 7.67 2.59 24.72
C PHE A 97 7.89 2.36 23.22
N THR A 98 6.81 2.10 22.48
CA THR A 98 6.82 1.77 21.05
C THR A 98 6.31 2.90 20.15
N ALA A 99 5.89 4.02 20.75
CA ALA A 99 5.55 5.25 20.04
C ALA A 99 6.77 6.17 19.92
N GLN A 100 6.64 7.24 19.14
CA GLN A 100 7.67 8.29 19.06
C GLN A 100 7.62 9.19 20.30
N PRO A 101 8.76 9.59 20.90
CA PRO A 101 8.78 10.55 22.00
C PRO A 101 8.18 11.92 21.61
N THR A 102 7.05 12.25 22.20
CA THR A 102 6.33 13.51 21.95
C THR A 102 6.75 14.61 22.94
N GLY A 103 7.08 14.24 24.18
CA GLY A 103 7.13 15.13 25.32
C GLY A 103 5.82 15.24 26.10
N TYR A 104 4.72 14.64 25.62
CA TYR A 104 3.41 14.66 26.29
C TYR A 104 3.10 13.34 27.03
N TYR A 105 2.81 13.44 28.32
CA TYR A 105 2.51 12.31 29.21
C TYR A 105 1.03 11.88 29.08
N GLY A 106 0.70 11.27 27.94
CA GLY A 106 -0.61 10.64 27.72
C GLY A 106 -0.70 9.19 28.22
N ASP A 107 -1.85 8.55 27.98
CA ASP A 107 -2.16 7.17 28.42
C ASP A 107 -1.12 6.12 27.97
N VAL A 108 -0.50 6.33 26.80
CA VAL A 108 0.59 5.47 26.29
C VAL A 108 1.85 5.56 27.18
N THR A 109 2.13 6.73 27.75
CA THR A 109 3.26 6.94 28.67
C THR A 109 2.94 6.39 30.05
N VAL A 110 1.70 6.58 30.55
CA VAL A 110 1.21 5.92 31.78
C VAL A 110 1.37 4.40 31.66
N GLY A 111 0.98 3.82 30.52
CA GLY A 111 1.14 2.39 30.23
C GLY A 111 2.60 1.95 30.24
N ALA A 112 3.47 2.61 29.47
CA ALA A 112 4.90 2.28 29.40
C ALA A 112 5.63 2.40 30.76
N VAL A 113 5.33 3.44 31.54
CA VAL A 113 5.85 3.59 32.92
C VAL A 113 5.31 2.48 33.82
N SER A 114 4.02 2.14 33.73
CA SER A 114 3.41 1.05 34.50
C SER A 114 3.98 -0.33 34.15
N GLU A 115 4.41 -0.55 32.89
CA GLU A 115 5.10 -1.76 32.48
C GLU A 115 6.54 -1.80 32.98
N TYR A 116 7.27 -0.69 32.85
CA TYR A 116 8.65 -0.57 33.35
C TYR A 116 8.74 -0.73 34.87
N GLN A 117 7.87 -0.05 35.64
CA GLN A 117 7.80 -0.18 37.11
C GLN A 117 7.62 -1.64 37.53
N ARG A 118 6.73 -2.38 36.85
CA ARG A 118 6.49 -3.81 37.09
C ARG A 118 7.67 -4.69 36.67
N ALA A 119 8.43 -4.31 35.64
CA ALA A 119 9.63 -5.02 35.21
C ALA A 119 10.84 -4.76 36.12
N ALA A 120 10.82 -3.65 36.88
CA ALA A 120 11.86 -3.23 37.83
C ALA A 120 11.53 -3.55 39.30
N ASP A 121 10.45 -4.31 39.57
CA ASP A 121 9.93 -4.61 40.93
C ASP A 121 9.63 -3.34 41.78
N LEU A 122 9.22 -2.24 41.14
CA LEU A 122 8.81 -0.98 41.77
C LEU A 122 7.30 -0.91 42.05
N GLU A 123 6.86 0.11 42.81
CA GLU A 123 5.45 0.46 42.91
C GLU A 123 4.90 0.88 41.54
N VAL A 124 3.73 0.34 41.16
CA VAL A 124 3.12 0.54 39.84
C VAL A 124 2.02 1.59 39.92
N SER A 125 2.44 2.85 40.00
CA SER A 125 1.54 4.03 39.97
C SER A 125 1.17 4.46 38.54
N GLY A 126 2.08 4.25 37.58
CA GLY A 126 2.00 4.89 36.26
C GLY A 126 2.41 6.37 36.26
N GLU A 127 2.94 6.88 37.37
CA GLU A 127 3.54 8.20 37.59
C GLU A 127 5.04 8.03 37.92
N VAL A 128 5.90 8.99 37.59
CA VAL A 128 7.35 8.87 37.82
C VAL A 128 7.78 9.67 39.05
N GLY A 129 8.09 8.96 40.14
CA GLY A 129 8.82 9.51 41.29
C GLY A 129 10.34 9.34 41.18
N GLU A 130 11.09 9.81 42.18
CA GLU A 130 12.56 9.72 42.24
C GLU A 130 13.07 8.28 42.03
N SER A 131 12.46 7.28 42.66
CA SER A 131 12.81 5.85 42.55
C SER A 131 12.71 5.33 41.11
N THR A 132 11.61 5.66 40.43
CA THR A 132 11.36 5.24 39.04
C THR A 132 12.32 5.93 38.08
N TRP A 133 12.63 7.21 38.30
CA TRP A 133 13.60 7.94 37.51
C TRP A 133 15.04 7.45 37.73
N ALA A 134 15.44 7.19 38.99
CA ALA A 134 16.75 6.66 39.33
C ALA A 134 16.98 5.27 38.71
N ALA A 135 16.02 4.36 38.85
CA ALA A 135 16.10 3.03 38.23
C ALA A 135 16.17 3.11 36.70
N LEU A 136 15.37 4.00 36.08
CA LEU A 136 15.37 4.18 34.63
C LEU A 136 16.72 4.72 34.14
N THR A 137 17.28 5.73 34.81
CA THR A 137 18.58 6.32 34.46
C THR A 137 19.79 5.41 34.76
N GLU A 138 19.68 4.46 35.71
CA GLU A 138 20.70 3.40 35.89
C GLU A 138 20.60 2.31 34.80
N ALA A 139 19.39 2.02 34.31
CA ALA A 139 19.13 1.01 33.28
C ALA A 139 19.39 1.48 31.84
N THR A 140 19.56 2.78 31.59
CA THR A 140 19.61 3.39 30.25
C THR A 140 20.84 4.26 30.03
N THR A 141 21.08 4.66 28.79
CA THR A 141 22.05 5.71 28.46
C THR A 141 21.34 7.02 28.16
N ASP A 142 22.00 8.15 28.41
CA ASP A 142 21.49 9.48 28.03
C ASP A 142 21.06 9.49 26.56
N PRO A 143 19.77 9.75 26.24
CA PRO A 143 19.28 9.69 24.87
C PRO A 143 20.02 10.63 23.92
N THR A 144 20.31 10.14 22.73
CA THR A 144 20.82 10.95 21.61
C THR A 144 19.74 11.90 21.07
N GLU A 145 20.14 12.91 20.31
CA GLU A 145 19.20 13.88 19.71
C GLU A 145 18.21 13.19 18.76
N ASP A 146 18.64 12.14 18.05
CA ASP A 146 17.80 11.29 17.18
C ASP A 146 16.83 10.39 17.96
N GLU A 147 17.18 9.95 19.18
CA GLU A 147 16.26 9.20 20.07
C GLU A 147 15.22 10.12 20.73
N LEU A 148 15.58 11.37 21.02
CA LEU A 148 14.65 12.37 21.54
C LEU A 148 13.72 12.88 20.44
N PHE A 149 14.25 13.16 19.25
CA PHE A 149 13.53 13.76 18.12
C PHE A 149 13.67 12.87 16.88
N PRO A 150 13.03 11.68 16.86
CA PRO A 150 13.13 10.77 15.72
C PRO A 150 12.65 11.46 14.43
N PRO A 151 13.32 11.18 13.29
CA PRO A 151 12.98 11.82 12.02
C PRO A 151 11.57 11.44 11.58
N GLN A 152 10.75 12.42 11.23
CA GLN A 152 9.37 12.17 10.80
C GLN A 152 9.34 11.69 9.35
N GLN A 153 8.63 10.59 9.11
CA GLN A 153 8.38 10.09 7.76
C GLN A 153 7.43 11.05 7.04
N VAL A 154 7.87 11.58 5.90
CA VAL A 154 7.10 12.44 5.00
C VAL A 154 6.40 11.61 3.93
N MET A 155 7.10 10.63 3.34
CA MET A 155 6.56 9.66 2.37
C MET A 155 7.31 8.32 2.47
N GLY A 156 6.64 7.21 2.19
CA GLY A 156 7.24 5.87 2.16
C GLY A 156 6.38 4.84 1.41
N TYR A 157 6.78 3.57 1.51
CA TYR A 157 6.18 2.48 0.72
C TYR A 157 4.67 2.37 0.90
N GLY A 158 3.93 2.33 -0.20
CA GLY A 158 2.46 2.25 -0.21
C GLY A 158 1.75 3.59 -0.41
N ASP A 159 2.45 4.72 -0.25
CA ASP A 159 1.86 6.05 -0.43
C ASP A 159 1.45 6.32 -1.89
N ASN A 160 0.30 6.97 -2.06
CA ASN A 160 -0.29 7.34 -3.34
C ASN A 160 -0.70 8.82 -3.30
N SER A 161 0.05 9.72 -3.95
CA SER A 161 -0.27 11.15 -3.98
C SER A 161 0.49 11.94 -5.05
N ASP A 162 0.02 13.17 -5.33
CA ASP A 162 0.75 14.13 -6.17
C ASP A 162 2.11 14.53 -5.58
N GLN A 163 2.29 14.43 -4.26
CA GLN A 163 3.59 14.68 -3.61
C GLN A 163 4.58 13.53 -3.90
N VAL A 164 4.10 12.29 -4.02
CA VAL A 164 4.91 11.15 -4.49
C VAL A 164 5.23 11.30 -5.98
N ARG A 165 4.31 11.86 -6.79
CA ARG A 165 4.58 12.20 -8.20
C ARG A 165 5.63 13.31 -8.31
N GLU A 166 5.58 14.32 -7.45
CA GLU A 166 6.59 15.38 -7.35
C GLU A 166 7.95 14.81 -6.93
N LEU A 167 7.98 13.92 -5.93
CA LEU A 167 9.17 13.19 -5.49
C LEU A 167 9.82 12.43 -6.66
N GLN A 168 9.04 11.66 -7.42
CA GLN A 168 9.52 10.91 -8.58
C GLN A 168 10.07 11.83 -9.69
N ALA A 169 9.36 12.92 -10.01
CA ALA A 169 9.82 13.92 -10.98
C ALA A 169 11.13 14.61 -10.55
N ARG A 170 11.27 14.94 -9.26
CA ARG A 170 12.52 15.48 -8.69
C ARG A 170 13.67 14.46 -8.71
N LEU A 171 13.39 13.18 -8.44
CA LEU A 171 14.39 12.12 -8.58
C LEU A 171 14.81 11.92 -10.05
N ALA A 172 13.89 12.09 -11.00
CA ALA A 172 14.18 12.06 -12.45
C ALA A 172 15.06 13.26 -12.88
N GLN A 173 14.82 14.48 -12.38
CA GLN A 173 15.71 15.64 -12.61
C GLN A 173 17.16 15.38 -12.17
N LEU A 174 17.38 14.50 -11.18
CA LEU A 174 18.71 14.10 -10.70
C LEU A 174 19.27 12.82 -11.37
N GLY A 175 18.49 12.15 -12.22
CA GLY A 175 18.87 10.87 -12.83
C GLY A 175 18.84 9.67 -11.86
N HIS A 176 18.02 9.73 -10.81
CA HIS A 176 17.79 8.64 -9.85
C HIS A 176 16.52 7.82 -10.15
N PHE A 177 15.65 8.31 -11.03
CA PHE A 177 14.40 7.66 -11.45
C PHE A 177 14.33 7.72 -12.98
N GLU A 178 14.26 6.55 -13.64
CA GLU A 178 14.27 6.43 -15.12
C GLU A 178 12.87 6.17 -15.71
N GLU A 179 11.87 5.91 -14.86
CA GLU A 179 10.47 5.69 -15.23
C GLU A 179 9.66 7.00 -15.24
N ASN A 180 8.43 6.96 -15.74
CA ASN A 180 7.51 8.11 -15.66
C ASN A 180 6.91 8.25 -14.24
N PRO A 181 6.77 9.48 -13.69
CA PRO A 181 6.20 9.69 -12.34
C PRO A 181 4.75 9.20 -12.20
N THR A 182 4.57 8.10 -11.47
CA THR A 182 3.30 7.41 -11.32
C THR A 182 2.39 8.04 -10.26
N GLY A 183 2.97 8.67 -9.23
CA GLY A 183 2.29 9.02 -7.98
C GLY A 183 2.25 7.91 -6.93
N TYR A 184 2.80 6.72 -7.22
CA TYR A 184 2.82 5.56 -6.32
C TYR A 184 4.23 5.25 -5.78
N TYR A 185 4.34 5.08 -4.47
CA TYR A 185 5.58 4.73 -3.78
C TYR A 185 5.76 3.21 -3.70
N GLY A 186 6.07 2.59 -4.85
CA GLY A 186 6.49 1.18 -4.93
C GLY A 186 8.00 0.97 -4.79
N ASP A 187 8.46 -0.27 -5.00
CA ASP A 187 9.85 -0.70 -4.87
C ASP A 187 10.84 0.10 -5.74
N VAL A 188 10.40 0.56 -6.92
CA VAL A 188 11.20 1.42 -7.82
C VAL A 188 11.45 2.79 -7.19
N THR A 189 10.40 3.41 -6.63
CA THR A 189 10.48 4.69 -5.91
C THR A 189 11.36 4.57 -4.66
N ALA A 190 11.20 3.50 -3.87
CA ALA A 190 12.05 3.23 -2.70
C ALA A 190 13.52 3.04 -3.09
N THR A 191 13.79 2.35 -4.19
CA THR A 191 15.15 2.15 -4.74
C THR A 191 15.77 3.48 -5.19
N ALA A 192 15.00 4.32 -5.89
CA ALA A 192 15.43 5.64 -6.34
C ALA A 192 15.73 6.59 -5.16
N VAL A 193 14.90 6.57 -4.11
CA VAL A 193 15.12 7.33 -2.87
C VAL A 193 16.37 6.85 -2.14
N SER A 194 16.56 5.54 -1.99
CA SER A 194 17.77 4.97 -1.36
C SER A 194 19.05 5.33 -2.14
N ALA A 195 18.99 5.33 -3.48
CA ALA A 195 20.08 5.78 -4.34
C ALA A 195 20.37 7.29 -4.20
N PHE A 196 19.33 8.12 -4.13
CA PHE A 196 19.47 9.56 -3.88
C PHE A 196 20.04 9.85 -2.48
N GLN A 197 19.53 9.21 -1.43
CA GLN A 197 20.05 9.32 -0.06
C GLN A 197 21.54 8.97 0.01
N THR A 198 21.94 7.87 -0.64
CA THR A 198 23.34 7.46 -0.77
C THR A 198 24.20 8.52 -1.46
N ALA A 199 23.67 9.19 -2.50
CA ALA A 199 24.38 10.26 -3.22
C ALA A 199 24.43 11.59 -2.43
N ALA A 200 23.41 11.88 -1.63
CA ALA A 200 23.33 13.04 -0.75
C ALA A 200 24.17 12.88 0.56
N GLY A 201 24.51 11.64 0.92
CA GLY A 201 25.23 11.32 2.16
C GLY A 201 24.32 11.12 3.38
N LEU A 202 23.04 10.83 3.16
CA LEU A 202 22.03 10.52 4.17
C LEU A 202 21.95 9.00 4.41
N GLU A 203 21.18 8.57 5.42
CA GLU A 203 20.88 7.14 5.57
C GLU A 203 20.01 6.64 4.42
N ALA A 204 20.47 5.57 3.75
CA ALA A 204 19.88 5.04 2.51
C ALA A 204 18.64 4.16 2.76
N SER A 205 17.75 4.60 3.65
CA SER A 205 16.56 3.86 4.13
C SER A 205 15.54 3.52 3.03
N GLY A 206 15.52 4.26 1.92
CA GLY A 206 14.49 4.13 0.89
C GLY A 206 13.13 4.70 1.30
N THR A 207 13.06 5.40 2.44
CA THR A 207 11.89 6.14 2.96
C THR A 207 12.25 7.63 3.02
N VAL A 208 11.34 8.53 2.65
CA VAL A 208 11.59 9.98 2.69
C VAL A 208 11.22 10.54 4.05
N PHE A 209 12.25 10.96 4.78
CA PHE A 209 12.15 11.78 5.99
C PHE A 209 12.36 13.27 5.65
N ASP A 210 12.12 14.18 6.61
CA ASP A 210 12.26 15.63 6.42
C ASP A 210 13.63 16.05 5.84
N ASP A 211 14.71 15.41 6.28
CA ASP A 211 16.08 15.67 5.81
C ASP A 211 16.26 15.33 4.31
N THR A 212 15.68 14.22 3.90
CA THR A 212 15.69 13.66 2.55
C THR A 212 14.86 14.55 1.63
N TRP A 213 13.69 15.01 2.10
CA TRP A 213 12.85 15.95 1.35
C TRP A 213 13.51 17.32 1.22
N ALA A 214 14.13 17.84 2.28
CA ALA A 214 14.88 19.10 2.24
C ALA A 214 16.11 19.03 1.32
N ALA A 215 16.86 17.92 1.36
CA ALA A 215 18.00 17.70 0.47
C ALA A 215 17.58 17.58 -1.00
N LEU A 216 16.48 16.88 -1.28
CA LEU A 216 15.95 16.72 -2.64
C LEU A 216 15.43 18.05 -3.19
N THR A 217 14.54 18.72 -2.46
CA THR A 217 13.95 20.01 -2.87
C THR A 217 14.98 21.14 -2.95
N GLY A 218 16.04 21.10 -2.14
CA GLY A 218 17.18 22.02 -2.24
C GLY A 218 18.13 21.73 -3.41
N SER A 219 18.08 20.53 -4.00
CA SER A 219 18.91 20.10 -5.13
C SER A 219 18.18 20.14 -6.48
N THR A 220 16.88 20.40 -6.49
CA THR A 220 15.99 20.30 -7.67
C THR A 220 15.14 21.56 -7.86
N THR A 221 14.61 21.76 -9.06
CA THR A 221 13.57 22.77 -9.31
C THR A 221 12.19 22.20 -9.02
N GLN A 222 11.20 23.06 -8.76
CA GLN A 222 9.80 22.61 -8.78
C GLN A 222 9.51 21.95 -10.14
N PRO A 223 9.07 20.69 -10.18
CA PRO A 223 8.66 20.05 -11.41
C PRO A 223 7.57 20.86 -12.12
N THR A 224 7.64 20.91 -13.44
CA THR A 224 6.55 21.36 -14.30
C THR A 224 5.47 20.28 -14.44
N GLU A 225 4.30 20.66 -14.92
CA GLU A 225 3.21 19.71 -15.22
C GLU A 225 3.68 18.61 -16.19
N GLU A 226 4.52 18.96 -17.18
CA GLU A 226 5.11 18.02 -18.15
C GLU A 226 6.18 17.10 -17.54
N GLU A 227 6.80 17.47 -16.42
CA GLU A 227 7.71 16.58 -15.67
C GLU A 227 6.96 15.68 -14.69
N MET A 228 5.81 16.11 -14.17
CA MET A 228 4.94 15.29 -13.31
C MET A 228 4.05 14.34 -14.13
N TYR A 229 3.61 14.78 -15.30
CA TYR A 229 2.74 14.05 -16.23
C TYR A 229 3.38 14.04 -17.62
N PRO A 230 4.55 13.37 -17.80
CA PRO A 230 5.22 13.32 -19.08
C PRO A 230 4.32 12.67 -20.14
N PRO A 231 4.22 13.25 -21.36
CA PRO A 231 3.40 12.70 -22.42
C PRO A 231 3.94 11.33 -22.81
N LEU A 232 3.21 10.29 -22.42
CA LEU A 232 3.56 8.90 -22.71
C LEU A 232 3.62 8.72 -24.23
N GLU A 233 4.64 7.99 -24.73
CA GLU A 233 4.70 7.67 -26.16
C GLU A 233 3.45 6.86 -26.54
N VAL A 234 2.59 7.48 -27.36
CA VAL A 234 1.43 6.86 -28.02
C VAL A 234 1.94 6.34 -29.37
N PRO A 235 1.69 5.07 -29.73
CA PRO A 235 1.96 4.59 -31.08
C PRO A 235 1.22 5.45 -32.12
N ASP A 236 1.85 5.78 -33.24
CA ASP A 236 1.15 6.39 -34.38
C ASP A 236 -0.08 5.51 -34.71
N ALA A 237 -1.25 6.15 -34.82
CA ALA A 237 -2.53 5.44 -35.00
C ALA A 237 -2.46 4.47 -36.18
N GLU A 238 -2.88 3.21 -35.97
CA GLU A 238 -2.81 2.17 -37.01
C GLU A 238 -3.57 2.66 -38.26
N PRO A 239 -2.92 2.66 -39.45
CA PRO A 239 -3.54 3.19 -40.65
C PRO A 239 -4.75 2.32 -41.05
N GLU A 240 -5.68 2.89 -41.80
CA GLU A 240 -6.93 2.24 -42.24
C GLU A 240 -6.72 0.89 -42.96
N SER A 241 -5.51 0.65 -43.51
CA SER A 241 -5.11 -0.61 -44.14
C SER A 241 -4.92 -1.78 -43.17
N ASP A 242 -4.78 -1.50 -41.88
CA ASP A 242 -4.32 -2.44 -40.85
C ASP A 242 -5.45 -2.76 -39.84
N LEU A 243 -6.66 -2.20 -40.07
CA LEU A 243 -7.90 -2.55 -39.36
C LEU A 243 -8.46 -3.91 -39.79
N ASP A 244 -9.14 -4.60 -38.86
CA ASP A 244 -9.92 -5.81 -39.15
C ASP A 244 -11.10 -5.50 -40.11
N GLU A 245 -11.43 -6.40 -41.04
CA GLU A 245 -12.51 -6.19 -42.02
C GLU A 245 -13.88 -5.89 -41.39
N ARG A 246 -14.12 -6.32 -40.13
CA ARG A 246 -15.36 -6.09 -39.37
C ARG A 246 -15.49 -4.67 -38.81
N CYS A 247 -14.43 -3.87 -38.90
CA CYS A 247 -14.36 -2.46 -38.51
C CYS A 247 -14.76 -1.48 -39.61
N LEU A 248 -14.85 -1.93 -40.86
CA LEU A 248 -14.95 -1.06 -42.04
C LEU A 248 -16.40 -0.64 -42.41
N GLU A 249 -17.40 -0.99 -41.59
CA GLU A 249 -18.81 -0.62 -41.81
C GLU A 249 -19.51 -0.38 -40.46
N GLY A 250 -20.22 0.75 -40.35
CA GLY A 250 -20.91 1.16 -39.12
C GLY A 250 -19.99 1.79 -38.08
N ARG A 251 -20.44 1.77 -36.81
CA ARG A 251 -19.78 2.40 -35.66
C ARG A 251 -19.15 1.32 -34.79
N VAL A 252 -17.82 1.34 -34.64
CA VAL A 252 -17.06 0.21 -34.09
C VAL A 252 -15.92 0.66 -33.17
N LEU A 253 -15.87 0.06 -31.97
CA LEU A 253 -14.69 0.02 -31.10
C LEU A 253 -13.79 -1.14 -31.54
N CYS A 254 -12.71 -0.82 -32.24
CA CYS A 254 -11.78 -1.78 -32.86
C CYS A 254 -10.55 -1.98 -31.99
N VAL A 255 -10.43 -3.17 -31.40
CA VAL A 255 -9.49 -3.48 -30.33
C VAL A 255 -8.44 -4.46 -30.83
N SER A 256 -7.27 -3.94 -31.17
CA SER A 256 -6.13 -4.66 -31.74
C SER A 256 -5.19 -5.17 -30.65
N LYS A 257 -5.16 -6.48 -30.44
CA LYS A 257 -4.28 -7.14 -29.45
C LYS A 257 -2.83 -7.26 -29.90
N THR A 258 -2.54 -7.00 -31.18
CA THR A 258 -1.17 -6.94 -31.71
C THR A 258 -0.51 -5.59 -31.46
N SER A 259 -1.23 -4.48 -31.60
CA SER A 259 -0.70 -3.12 -31.36
C SER A 259 -0.93 -2.59 -29.95
N ASN A 260 -1.84 -3.21 -29.18
CA ASN A 260 -2.35 -2.69 -27.91
C ASN A 260 -3.11 -1.37 -28.06
N THR A 261 -3.89 -1.26 -29.13
CA THR A 261 -4.74 -0.08 -29.40
C THR A 261 -6.23 -0.40 -29.42
N LEU A 262 -7.02 0.60 -29.06
CA LEU A 262 -8.43 0.70 -29.36
C LEU A 262 -8.62 1.89 -30.29
N SER A 263 -9.09 1.64 -31.51
CA SER A 263 -9.51 2.67 -32.46
C SER A 263 -11.04 2.78 -32.48
N TRP A 264 -11.55 4.01 -32.39
CA TRP A 264 -12.94 4.33 -32.63
C TRP A 264 -13.12 4.64 -34.12
N VAL A 265 -13.92 3.82 -34.80
CA VAL A 265 -14.05 3.80 -36.26
C VAL A 265 -15.51 4.03 -36.66
N VAL A 266 -15.73 4.86 -37.67
CA VAL A 266 -17.05 5.14 -38.25
C VAL A 266 -16.98 4.97 -39.76
N ASP A 267 -17.65 3.95 -40.30
CA ASP A 267 -17.69 3.60 -41.73
C ASP A 267 -16.30 3.44 -42.38
N GLY A 268 -15.31 3.03 -41.59
CA GLY A 268 -13.90 2.86 -41.98
C GLY A 268 -12.97 4.00 -41.54
N ASP A 269 -13.47 5.23 -41.43
CA ASP A 269 -12.69 6.39 -41.00
C ASP A 269 -12.34 6.30 -39.49
N VAL A 270 -11.05 6.22 -39.15
CA VAL A 270 -10.57 6.26 -37.74
C VAL A 270 -10.74 7.68 -37.18
N GLN A 271 -11.48 7.81 -36.07
CA GLN A 271 -11.78 9.08 -35.41
C GLN A 271 -10.86 9.38 -34.22
N LEU A 272 -10.45 8.33 -33.50
CA LEU A 272 -9.64 8.38 -32.29
C LEU A 272 -8.94 7.03 -32.11
N THR A 273 -7.70 7.01 -31.63
CA THR A 273 -6.98 5.80 -31.21
C THR A 273 -6.44 6.00 -29.80
N LEU A 274 -6.56 4.96 -28.97
CA LEU A 274 -6.20 4.94 -27.56
C LEU A 274 -5.30 3.75 -27.27
N ASP A 275 -4.26 3.93 -26.46
CA ASP A 275 -3.56 2.81 -25.82
C ASP A 275 -4.51 2.01 -24.92
N VAL A 276 -4.41 0.68 -25.00
CA VAL A 276 -5.19 -0.23 -24.16
C VAL A 276 -4.40 -1.42 -23.64
N ARG A 277 -4.71 -1.84 -22.41
CA ARG A 277 -4.10 -3.01 -21.78
C ARG A 277 -5.14 -4.08 -21.47
N PHE A 278 -4.78 -5.33 -21.78
CA PHE A 278 -5.69 -6.48 -21.79
C PHE A 278 -5.58 -7.37 -20.54
N GLY A 279 -6.46 -8.36 -20.48
CA GLY A 279 -6.45 -9.40 -19.47
C GLY A 279 -5.22 -10.30 -19.49
N ALA A 280 -4.77 -10.72 -18.32
CA ALA A 280 -3.68 -11.69 -18.14
C ALA A 280 -3.98 -13.06 -18.80
N GLU A 281 -2.96 -13.91 -18.95
CA GLU A 281 -3.11 -15.26 -19.56
C GLU A 281 -4.19 -16.13 -18.88
N GLU A 282 -4.38 -15.99 -17.57
CA GLU A 282 -5.42 -16.69 -16.80
C GLU A 282 -6.81 -16.03 -16.87
N THR A 283 -6.90 -14.76 -17.30
CA THR A 283 -8.15 -13.98 -17.39
C THR A 283 -8.22 -13.14 -18.67
N PRO A 284 -8.06 -13.73 -19.87
CA PRO A 284 -7.84 -12.98 -21.10
C PRO A 284 -9.05 -12.15 -21.55
N THR A 285 -8.78 -10.99 -22.12
CA THR A 285 -9.77 -10.24 -22.92
C THR A 285 -10.14 -11.06 -24.15
N ARG A 286 -11.44 -11.35 -24.31
CA ARG A 286 -11.94 -12.34 -25.27
C ARG A 286 -12.06 -11.76 -26.68
N GLU A 287 -11.55 -12.49 -27.66
CA GLU A 287 -11.65 -12.17 -29.08
C GLU A 287 -13.06 -12.43 -29.62
N GLY A 288 -13.52 -11.60 -30.57
CA GLY A 288 -14.85 -11.76 -31.14
C GLY A 288 -15.40 -10.51 -31.83
N GLU A 289 -16.72 -10.53 -32.02
CA GLU A 289 -17.55 -9.39 -32.41
C GLU A 289 -18.72 -9.34 -31.43
N PHE A 290 -18.90 -8.17 -30.82
CA PHE A 290 -19.80 -7.91 -29.70
C PHE A 290 -20.50 -6.54 -29.91
N GLU A 291 -21.37 -6.16 -28.98
CA GLU A 291 -22.05 -4.86 -28.94
C GLU A 291 -21.90 -4.27 -27.53
N VAL A 292 -21.77 -2.95 -27.40
CA VAL A 292 -21.81 -2.30 -26.07
C VAL A 292 -23.23 -2.46 -25.51
N TYR A 293 -23.43 -3.37 -24.57
CA TYR A 293 -24.76 -3.71 -24.04
C TYR A 293 -25.15 -2.89 -22.80
N TRP A 294 -24.18 -2.26 -22.13
CA TRP A 294 -24.42 -1.39 -20.98
C TRP A 294 -23.30 -0.38 -20.75
N LYS A 295 -23.65 0.86 -20.37
CA LYS A 295 -22.70 1.93 -20.03
C LYS A 295 -22.87 2.47 -18.62
N SER A 296 -21.75 2.74 -17.93
CA SER A 296 -21.75 3.27 -16.55
C SER A 296 -20.53 4.18 -16.32
N ARG A 297 -20.75 5.50 -16.20
CA ARG A 297 -19.65 6.49 -16.07
C ARG A 297 -18.85 6.33 -14.78
N ASN A 298 -19.53 6.00 -13.68
CA ASN A 298 -18.92 5.89 -12.35
C ASN A 298 -19.10 4.46 -11.84
N HIS A 299 -18.64 3.47 -12.61
CA HIS A 299 -18.77 2.07 -12.22
C HIS A 299 -17.79 1.69 -11.10
N HIS A 300 -18.17 0.74 -10.26
CA HIS A 300 -17.31 0.12 -9.26
C HIS A 300 -17.51 -1.39 -9.30
N SER A 301 -16.44 -2.14 -9.53
CA SER A 301 -16.50 -3.59 -9.61
C SER A 301 -16.79 -4.19 -8.24
N THR A 302 -17.89 -4.93 -8.11
CA THR A 302 -18.16 -5.72 -6.89
C THR A 302 -17.40 -7.05 -6.85
N LEU A 303 -16.64 -7.38 -7.91
CA LEU A 303 -15.81 -8.59 -8.00
C LEU A 303 -14.34 -8.33 -7.65
N TYR A 304 -13.84 -7.14 -8.00
CA TYR A 304 -12.45 -6.72 -7.78
C TYR A 304 -12.31 -5.54 -6.80
N ASP A 305 -13.43 -5.09 -6.20
CA ASP A 305 -13.52 -3.96 -5.26
C ASP A 305 -12.73 -2.72 -5.72
N SER A 306 -12.88 -2.38 -7.00
CA SER A 306 -12.08 -1.38 -7.71
C SER A 306 -12.95 -0.45 -8.57
N PRO A 307 -12.60 0.85 -8.69
CA PRO A 307 -13.27 1.76 -9.62
C PRO A 307 -13.04 1.35 -11.08
N MET A 308 -14.04 1.59 -11.93
CA MET A 308 -13.96 1.42 -13.38
C MET A 308 -14.63 2.63 -14.07
N PRO A 309 -14.01 3.82 -14.09
CA PRO A 309 -14.64 4.99 -14.69
C PRO A 309 -14.85 4.81 -16.20
N TYR A 310 -15.92 5.40 -16.73
CA TYR A 310 -16.32 5.36 -18.14
C TYR A 310 -16.49 3.93 -18.70
N ALA A 311 -16.99 3.00 -17.88
CA ALA A 311 -17.14 1.60 -18.27
C ALA A 311 -18.21 1.38 -19.35
N MET A 312 -17.78 0.80 -20.47
CA MET A 312 -18.60 0.38 -21.61
C MET A 312 -18.50 -1.15 -21.74
N PHE A 313 -19.52 -1.86 -21.24
CA PHE A 313 -19.54 -3.32 -21.17
C PHE A 313 -19.94 -3.93 -22.51
N PHE A 314 -19.17 -4.92 -22.99
CA PHE A 314 -19.39 -5.55 -24.29
C PHE A 314 -19.60 -7.07 -24.23
N ASP A 315 -18.98 -7.78 -23.28
CA ASP A 315 -19.22 -9.22 -23.11
C ASP A 315 -19.08 -9.70 -21.67
N GLY A 316 -20.19 -10.18 -21.08
CA GLY A 316 -20.16 -10.98 -19.85
C GLY A 316 -19.41 -10.37 -18.65
N GLY A 317 -19.41 -9.04 -18.53
CA GLY A 317 -18.65 -8.31 -17.50
C GLY A 317 -17.28 -7.77 -17.94
N GLN A 318 -16.78 -8.10 -19.14
CA GLN A 318 -15.65 -7.39 -19.75
C GLN A 318 -16.14 -6.06 -20.34
N ALA A 319 -15.37 -5.00 -20.10
CA ALA A 319 -15.66 -3.63 -20.50
C ALA A 319 -14.41 -2.92 -21.01
N VAL A 320 -14.61 -1.89 -21.83
CA VAL A 320 -13.64 -0.79 -22.02
C VAL A 320 -13.84 0.20 -20.88
N HIS A 321 -12.79 0.54 -20.12
CA HIS A 321 -12.89 1.50 -19.00
C HIS A 321 -11.53 2.15 -18.67
N TYR A 322 -11.55 3.31 -18.00
CA TYR A 322 -10.35 3.96 -17.48
C TYR A 322 -9.73 3.14 -16.34
N SER A 323 -8.41 3.11 -16.26
CA SER A 323 -7.68 2.45 -15.17
C SER A 323 -6.51 3.30 -14.71
N GLU A 324 -6.60 3.79 -13.48
CA GLU A 324 -5.53 4.51 -12.77
C GLU A 324 -4.23 3.70 -12.73
N ASP A 325 -4.32 2.37 -12.52
CA ASP A 325 -3.17 1.47 -12.58
C ASP A 325 -2.54 1.39 -13.99
N PHE A 326 -3.31 1.46 -15.07
CA PHE A 326 -2.74 1.51 -16.42
C PHE A 326 -2.17 2.89 -16.75
N ALA A 327 -2.77 3.97 -16.24
CA ALA A 327 -2.21 5.32 -16.33
C ALA A 327 -0.87 5.46 -15.59
N ALA A 328 -0.78 4.87 -14.40
CA ALA A 328 0.41 4.86 -13.56
C ALA A 328 1.50 3.89 -14.07
N ASN A 329 1.17 2.60 -14.19
CA ASN A 329 2.16 1.53 -14.39
C ASN A 329 2.30 1.10 -15.87
N GLY A 330 1.45 1.59 -16.76
CA GLY A 330 1.48 1.23 -18.18
C GLY A 330 1.37 -0.29 -18.40
N TYR A 331 2.17 -0.79 -19.35
CA TYR A 331 2.20 -2.20 -19.72
C TYR A 331 2.92 -3.10 -18.69
N ASN A 332 3.41 -2.57 -17.56
CA ASN A 332 3.98 -3.34 -16.44
C ASN A 332 2.89 -3.95 -15.54
N GLY A 333 1.88 -4.57 -16.15
CA GLY A 333 0.71 -5.13 -15.48
C GLY A 333 -0.26 -5.76 -16.47
N ALA A 334 -1.43 -6.17 -15.99
CA ALA A 334 -2.52 -6.69 -16.82
C ALA A 334 -3.87 -6.42 -16.14
N SER A 335 -4.94 -6.40 -16.94
CA SER A 335 -6.30 -6.38 -16.40
C SER A 335 -6.76 -7.80 -16.00
N HIS A 336 -7.96 -7.90 -15.43
CA HIS A 336 -8.65 -9.18 -15.23
C HIS A 336 -9.64 -9.52 -16.37
N GLY A 337 -9.32 -9.08 -17.59
CA GLY A 337 -10.08 -9.37 -18.82
C GLY A 337 -10.72 -8.15 -19.47
N CYS A 338 -10.83 -7.03 -18.76
CA CYS A 338 -11.28 -5.76 -19.33
C CYS A 338 -10.23 -5.15 -20.29
N VAL A 339 -10.66 -4.18 -21.07
CA VAL A 339 -9.82 -3.32 -21.90
C VAL A 339 -9.57 -2.04 -21.10
N ASN A 340 -8.44 -1.95 -20.41
CA ASN A 340 -8.06 -0.75 -19.66
C ASN A 340 -7.59 0.34 -20.62
N VAL A 341 -8.07 1.58 -20.49
CA VAL A 341 -7.52 2.78 -21.15
C VAL A 341 -6.72 3.60 -20.13
N ARG A 342 -5.60 4.21 -20.55
CA ARG A 342 -4.72 5.04 -19.70
C ARG A 342 -4.99 6.55 -19.73
N ASP A 343 -5.70 7.03 -20.75
CA ASP A 343 -6.09 8.44 -20.91
C ASP A 343 -7.54 8.63 -20.40
N GLU A 344 -7.73 9.40 -19.32
CA GLU A 344 -9.06 9.64 -18.75
C GLU A 344 -9.90 10.60 -19.59
N ASP A 345 -9.34 11.71 -20.06
CA ASP A 345 -10.06 12.72 -20.85
C ASP A 345 -10.53 12.13 -22.20
N ALA A 346 -9.68 11.33 -22.86
CA ALA A 346 -10.00 10.74 -24.14
C ALA A 346 -11.00 9.59 -24.03
N ILE A 347 -10.98 8.76 -22.97
CA ILE A 347 -12.09 7.81 -22.74
C ILE A 347 -13.36 8.50 -22.24
N ALA A 348 -13.27 9.61 -21.50
CA ALA A 348 -14.44 10.41 -21.13
C ALA A 348 -15.15 10.97 -22.38
N GLY A 349 -14.39 11.47 -23.35
CA GLY A 349 -14.89 11.88 -24.66
C GLY A 349 -15.45 10.72 -25.49
N LEU A 350 -14.74 9.59 -25.57
CA LEU A 350 -15.21 8.39 -26.28
C LEU A 350 -16.50 7.83 -25.67
N PHE A 351 -16.61 7.83 -24.34
CA PHE A 351 -17.81 7.42 -23.62
C PHE A 351 -19.00 8.33 -23.92
N ASP A 352 -18.81 9.60 -24.26
CA ASP A 352 -19.92 10.48 -24.63
C ASP A 352 -20.39 10.28 -26.08
N GLU A 353 -19.52 9.76 -26.96
CA GLU A 353 -19.83 9.47 -28.37
C GLU A 353 -20.42 8.05 -28.58
N VAL A 354 -19.88 7.02 -27.93
CA VAL A 354 -20.32 5.60 -28.09
C VAL A 354 -21.74 5.39 -27.55
N ASN A 355 -22.57 4.63 -28.26
CA ASN A 355 -23.93 4.26 -27.83
C ASN A 355 -24.02 2.82 -27.34
N GLU A 356 -25.06 2.51 -26.57
CA GLU A 356 -25.47 1.11 -26.37
C GLU A 356 -25.98 0.56 -27.71
N GLY A 357 -25.41 -0.56 -28.16
CA GLY A 357 -25.60 -1.12 -29.50
C GLY A 357 -24.55 -0.73 -30.55
N ASP A 358 -23.60 0.18 -30.26
CA ASP A 358 -22.41 0.35 -31.12
C ASP A 358 -21.49 -0.89 -30.97
N LYS A 359 -20.83 -1.30 -32.05
CA LYS A 359 -20.11 -2.59 -32.15
C LYS A 359 -18.79 -2.57 -31.39
N VAL A 360 -18.34 -3.70 -30.87
CA VAL A 360 -16.97 -3.92 -30.39
C VAL A 360 -16.34 -5.13 -31.10
N VAL A 361 -15.19 -4.93 -31.72
CA VAL A 361 -14.43 -5.98 -32.42
C VAL A 361 -13.09 -6.17 -31.71
N VAL A 362 -12.86 -7.35 -31.15
CA VAL A 362 -11.58 -7.69 -30.49
C VAL A 362 -10.84 -8.72 -31.34
N TYR A 363 -9.62 -8.38 -31.76
CA TYR A 363 -8.84 -9.15 -32.73
C TYR A 363 -7.33 -9.18 -32.41
N TRP A 364 -6.57 -9.96 -33.17
CA TRP A 364 -5.11 -10.02 -33.19
C TRP A 364 -4.60 -9.58 -34.56
#